data_AF-A0A497QLD8-F1
#
_entry.id   AF-A0A497QLD8-F1
#
_cell.length_a   1.000
_cell.length_b   1.000
_cell.length_c   1.000
_cell.angle_alpha   90.00
_cell.angle_beta   90.00
_cell.angle_gamma   90.00
#
_symmetry.space_group_name_H-M   'P 1'
#
loop_
_entity.id
_entity.type
_entity.pdbx_description
1 polymer ?
#
loop_
_entity_poly.entity_id
_entity_poly.type
_entity_poly.pdbx_seq_one_letter_code
_entity_poly.pdbx_strand_id
1 'polypeptide(L)'
;MDKFGIPSLEKNSSQNNQLSKINSTSSLPLQAIQNWFDEYYNQFLNLPSLNTDDLDAIQLKYDHSYRVMKEMDVIVNSLKDTYNLTSSDIDQAKIIGLLHDVARFFQYTKYHTMNDSISEDHGDLGVKILRDTPLIQNLPENIQKEIFSAVAAHNKIKIPPNLNPRELLFTQMIRDADKLDVFHLACPIYRDFPDQLGEKLKLHLPSRGDPNTAIINAFFNHTPISFSEIRNMTDFKILQMAWVFDFNFRISVEMCHQRGYLATIFNSLPVFSQKKDLWEDITSYIETKLHSR
;
A
#
# COMPACT_ATOMS: atom_id res chain seq x y z
N MET A 1 21.48 18.01 -8.06
CA MET A 1 20.03 17.80 -8.30
C MET A 1 19.90 16.85 -9.46
N ASP A 2 19.21 15.73 -9.23
CA ASP A 2 18.87 14.81 -10.31
C ASP A 2 17.76 15.39 -11.21
N LYS A 3 17.28 14.59 -12.17
CA LYS A 3 16.21 14.95 -13.11
C LYS A 3 14.91 15.37 -12.42
N PHE A 4 14.76 15.09 -11.13
CA PHE A 4 13.57 15.37 -10.32
C PHE A 4 13.78 16.53 -9.33
N GLY A 5 14.99 17.12 -9.26
CA GLY A 5 15.27 18.18 -8.29
C GLY A 5 15.50 17.65 -6.87
N ILE A 6 15.63 16.34 -6.70
CA ILE A 6 15.98 15.72 -5.43
C ILE A 6 17.49 15.95 -5.22
N PRO A 7 17.94 16.31 -4.00
CA PRO A 7 19.36 16.31 -3.67
C PRO A 7 19.95 14.96 -4.03
N SER A 8 20.89 14.93 -4.98
CA SER A 8 21.60 13.70 -5.33
C SER A 8 22.32 13.22 -4.07
N LEU A 9 22.10 11.97 -3.66
CA LEU A 9 22.97 11.29 -2.71
C LEU A 9 24.41 11.59 -3.11
N GLU A 10 25.13 12.38 -2.29
CA GLU A 10 26.56 12.53 -2.49
C GLU A 10 27.13 11.12 -2.58
N LYS A 11 27.92 10.87 -3.62
CA LYS A 11 28.55 9.57 -3.86
C LYS A 11 29.49 9.28 -2.69
N ASN A 12 28.98 8.77 -1.58
CA ASN A 12 29.79 8.25 -0.50
C ASN A 12 30.41 6.96 -1.04
N SER A 13 31.63 7.09 -1.54
CA SER A 13 32.44 6.07 -2.19
C SER A 13 32.91 4.95 -1.26
N SER A 14 32.28 4.80 -0.09
CA SER A 14 32.64 3.84 0.95
C SER A 14 31.73 2.61 1.02
N GLN A 15 30.59 2.56 0.30
CA GLN A 15 29.73 1.35 0.22
C GLN A 15 29.73 0.64 -1.14
N ASN A 16 30.39 1.19 -2.17
CA ASN A 16 30.33 0.68 -3.56
C ASN A 16 31.17 -0.58 -3.85
N ASN A 17 31.73 -1.27 -2.86
CA ASN A 17 32.72 -2.32 -3.08
C ASN A 17 32.31 -3.75 -2.67
N GLN A 18 31.01 -4.06 -2.52
CA GLN A 18 30.57 -5.44 -2.26
C GLN A 18 29.27 -5.88 -2.96
N LEU A 19 28.97 -5.37 -4.15
CA LEU A 19 27.89 -5.95 -4.97
C LEU A 19 28.48 -6.59 -6.23
N SER A 20 29.16 -7.73 -6.04
CA SER A 20 29.32 -8.71 -7.10
C SER A 20 27.94 -9.22 -7.51
N LYS A 21 27.74 -9.50 -8.81
CA LYS A 21 26.46 -9.97 -9.37
C LYS A 21 25.85 -11.06 -8.48
N ILE A 22 24.73 -10.74 -7.84
CA ILE A 22 24.00 -11.64 -6.95
C ILE A 22 23.46 -12.79 -7.82
N ASN A 23 23.96 -14.00 -7.60
CA ASN A 23 23.41 -15.21 -8.22
C ASN A 23 21.98 -15.41 -7.70
N SER A 24 21.09 -15.97 -8.54
CA SER A 24 19.65 -16.12 -8.25
C SER A 24 19.30 -17.01 -7.05
N THR A 25 20.30 -17.52 -6.31
CA THR A 25 20.15 -18.39 -5.13
C THR A 25 20.66 -17.75 -3.82
N SER A 26 21.24 -16.55 -3.87
CA SER A 26 21.66 -15.80 -2.66
C SER A 26 20.57 -14.81 -2.23
N SER A 27 20.47 -14.54 -0.92
CA SER A 27 19.61 -13.50 -0.34
C SER A 27 19.81 -12.16 -1.04
N LEU A 28 18.71 -11.42 -1.26
CA LEU A 28 18.79 -10.08 -1.84
C LEU A 28 19.41 -9.10 -0.83
N PRO A 29 19.90 -7.92 -1.25
CA PRO A 29 20.60 -7.00 -0.36
C PRO A 29 19.62 -6.17 0.48
N LEU A 30 18.68 -6.83 1.18
CA LEU A 30 17.59 -6.22 1.93
C LEU A 30 18.10 -5.16 2.92
N GLN A 31 19.14 -5.47 3.71
CA GLN A 31 19.70 -4.51 4.68
C GLN A 31 20.27 -3.26 3.99
N ALA A 32 20.93 -3.42 2.84
CA ALA A 32 21.45 -2.26 2.10
C ALA A 32 20.32 -1.40 1.54
N ILE A 33 19.23 -2.03 1.09
CA ILE A 33 18.03 -1.32 0.61
C ILE A 33 17.30 -0.62 1.76
N GLN A 34 17.23 -1.21 2.95
CA GLN A 34 16.70 -0.55 4.15
C GLN A 34 17.51 0.68 4.52
N ASN A 35 18.84 0.55 4.58
CA ASN A 35 19.72 1.68 4.86
C ASN A 35 19.55 2.80 3.82
N TRP A 36 19.45 2.44 2.53
CA TRP A 36 19.18 3.41 1.47
C TRP A 36 17.82 4.09 1.63
N PHE A 37 16.79 3.34 2.01
CA PHE A 37 15.46 3.90 2.24
C PHE A 37 15.46 4.91 3.40
N ASP A 38 16.17 4.60 4.49
CA ASP A 38 16.34 5.50 5.63
C ASP A 38 17.12 6.76 5.23
N GLU A 39 18.19 6.62 4.46
CA GLU A 39 18.96 7.75 3.91
C GLU A 39 18.13 8.59 2.93
N TYR A 40 17.30 7.96 2.10
CA TYR A 40 16.37 8.62 1.20
C TYR A 40 15.34 9.42 2.00
N TYR A 41 14.70 8.81 3.00
CA TYR A 41 13.77 9.45 3.92
C TYR A 41 14.39 10.69 4.62
N ASN A 42 15.60 10.56 5.16
CA ASN A 42 16.27 11.63 5.90
C ASN A 42 16.54 12.90 5.06
N GLN A 43 16.65 12.77 3.73
CA GLN A 43 16.83 13.93 2.84
C GLN A 43 15.62 14.86 2.85
N PHE A 44 14.44 14.34 3.18
CA PHE A 44 13.20 15.10 3.17
C PHE A 44 13.00 15.92 4.45
N LEU A 45 13.58 15.49 5.58
CA LEU A 45 13.29 16.06 6.90
C LEU A 45 13.79 17.49 7.12
N ASN A 46 14.77 17.94 6.36
CA ASN A 46 15.41 19.25 6.53
C ASN A 46 15.07 20.25 5.41
N LEU A 47 14.08 19.94 4.58
CA LEU A 47 13.73 20.79 3.45
C LEU A 47 12.98 22.06 3.92
N PRO A 48 13.49 23.27 3.64
CA PRO A 48 12.89 24.52 4.12
C PRO A 48 11.45 24.77 3.61
N SER A 49 11.04 24.08 2.55
CA SER A 49 9.72 24.18 1.96
C SER A 49 8.64 23.44 2.75
N LEU A 50 9.01 22.57 3.70
CA LEU A 50 8.07 21.73 4.42
C LEU A 50 7.63 22.38 5.75
N ASN A 51 6.32 22.32 6.00
CA ASN A 51 5.75 22.68 7.30
C ASN A 51 5.59 21.43 8.20
N THR A 52 5.07 21.62 9.41
CA THR A 52 4.85 20.53 10.37
C THR A 52 3.91 19.44 9.85
N ASP A 53 2.80 19.82 9.19
CA ASP A 53 1.86 18.85 8.61
C ASP A 53 2.52 18.01 7.51
N ASP A 54 3.39 18.62 6.70
CA ASP A 54 4.11 17.91 5.65
C ASP A 54 5.06 16.87 6.25
N LEU A 55 5.78 17.24 7.31
CA LEU A 55 6.69 16.35 8.03
C LEU A 55 5.94 15.19 8.70
N ASP A 56 4.79 15.46 9.31
CA ASP A 56 3.94 14.42 9.91
C ASP A 56 3.43 13.42 8.85
N ALA A 57 3.04 13.92 7.68
CA ALA A 57 2.60 13.06 6.58
C ALA A 57 3.74 12.22 5.99
N ILE A 58 4.93 12.81 5.88
CA ILE A 58 6.16 12.11 5.45
C ILE A 58 6.56 11.03 6.46
N GLN A 59 6.55 11.34 7.76
CA GLN A 59 6.82 10.38 8.84
C GLN A 59 5.79 9.24 8.83
N LEU A 60 4.50 9.56 8.66
CA LEU A 60 3.45 8.55 8.56
C LEU A 60 3.73 7.56 7.42
N LYS A 61 4.20 8.05 6.27
CA LYS A 61 4.53 7.19 5.11
C LYS A 61 5.81 6.39 5.28
N TYR A 62 6.79 6.92 5.99
CA TYR A 62 7.96 6.15 6.41
C TYR A 62 7.56 4.98 7.30
N ASP A 63 6.78 5.23 8.35
CA ASP A 63 6.35 4.18 9.28
C ASP A 63 5.42 3.17 8.59
N HIS A 64 4.56 3.65 7.69
CA HIS A 64 3.72 2.82 6.83
C HIS A 64 4.54 1.86 5.98
N SER A 65 5.58 2.35 5.30
CA SER A 65 6.44 1.52 4.45
C SER A 65 7.08 0.36 5.25
N TYR A 66 7.52 0.63 6.48
CA TYR A 66 8.05 -0.39 7.38
C TYR A 66 7.00 -1.36 7.92
N ARG A 67 5.78 -0.92 8.17
CA ARG A 67 4.68 -1.83 8.56
C ARG A 67 4.24 -2.70 7.38
N VAL A 68 4.09 -2.13 6.19
CA VAL A 68 3.79 -2.88 4.96
C VAL A 68 4.88 -3.90 4.64
N MET A 69 6.16 -3.55 4.84
CA MET A 69 7.26 -4.53 4.75
C MET A 69 7.07 -5.72 5.71
N LYS A 70 6.59 -5.50 6.93
CA LYS A 70 6.29 -6.57 7.89
C LYS A 70 5.08 -7.40 7.48
N GLU A 71 4.02 -6.77 6.97
CA GLU A 71 2.86 -7.49 6.44
C GLU A 71 3.25 -8.36 5.22
N MET A 72 4.11 -7.84 4.34
CA MET A 72 4.68 -8.59 3.22
C MET A 72 5.47 -9.81 3.71
N ASP A 73 6.28 -9.66 4.77
CA ASP A 73 7.04 -10.76 5.38
C ASP A 73 6.10 -11.86 5.91
N VAL A 74 5.01 -11.49 6.58
CA VAL A 74 4.01 -12.46 7.08
C VAL A 74 3.31 -13.18 5.93
N ILE A 75 2.86 -12.44 4.91
CA ILE A 75 2.12 -12.99 3.76
C ILE A 75 3.01 -13.94 2.97
N VAL A 76 4.23 -13.50 2.59
CA VAL A 76 5.13 -14.31 1.76
C VAL A 76 5.55 -15.60 2.47
N ASN A 77 5.81 -15.56 3.78
CA ASN A 77 6.16 -16.76 4.55
C ASN A 77 4.98 -17.73 4.66
N SER A 78 3.74 -17.22 4.74
CA SER A 78 2.53 -18.05 4.79
C SER A 78 2.23 -18.75 3.46
N LEU A 79 2.78 -18.23 2.36
CA LEU A 79 2.57 -18.74 1.01
C LEU A 79 3.77 -19.53 0.47
N LYS A 80 4.86 -19.61 1.23
CA LYS A 80 6.14 -20.14 0.73
C LYS A 80 6.06 -21.56 0.18
N ASP A 81 5.36 -22.46 0.86
CA ASP A 81 5.27 -23.86 0.45
C ASP A 81 4.30 -24.04 -0.72
N THR A 82 3.22 -23.27 -0.73
CA THR A 82 2.21 -23.28 -1.81
C THR A 82 2.79 -22.81 -3.15
N TYR A 83 3.68 -21.82 -3.12
CA TYR A 83 4.26 -21.22 -4.32
C TYR A 83 5.74 -21.59 -4.55
N ASN A 84 6.30 -22.50 -3.75
CA ASN A 84 7.71 -22.90 -3.77
C ASN A 84 8.67 -21.69 -3.70
N LEU A 85 8.39 -20.76 -2.78
CA LEU A 85 9.16 -19.53 -2.62
C LEU A 85 10.47 -19.79 -1.88
N THR A 86 11.51 -19.11 -2.37
CA THR A 86 12.87 -19.14 -1.84
C THR A 86 13.10 -18.03 -0.82
N SER A 87 14.25 -18.03 -0.15
CA SER A 87 14.67 -16.89 0.68
C SER A 87 14.79 -15.58 -0.11
N SER A 88 15.20 -15.67 -1.38
CA SER A 88 15.26 -14.51 -2.27
C SER A 88 13.88 -13.90 -2.51
N ASP A 89 12.84 -14.73 -2.64
CA ASP A 89 11.45 -14.28 -2.79
C ASP A 89 10.92 -13.59 -1.54
N ILE A 90 11.32 -14.06 -0.35
CA ILE A 90 10.98 -13.44 0.92
C ILE A 90 11.63 -12.05 1.02
N ASP A 91 12.93 -11.94 0.71
CA ASP A 91 13.61 -10.65 0.69
C ASP A 91 12.98 -9.70 -0.35
N GLN A 92 12.60 -10.23 -1.51
CA GLN A 92 11.97 -9.47 -2.58
C GLN A 92 10.61 -8.91 -2.15
N ALA A 93 9.76 -9.73 -1.51
CA ALA A 93 8.48 -9.28 -0.96
C ALA A 93 8.67 -8.12 0.03
N LYS A 94 9.67 -8.22 0.91
CA LYS A 94 10.00 -7.17 1.88
C LYS A 94 10.51 -5.89 1.21
N ILE A 95 11.38 -6.02 0.20
CA ILE A 95 11.84 -4.89 -0.61
C ILE A 95 10.66 -4.18 -1.27
N ILE A 96 9.72 -4.92 -1.87
CA ILE A 96 8.51 -4.35 -2.47
C ILE A 96 7.68 -3.62 -1.42
N GLY A 97 7.46 -4.24 -0.26
CA GLY A 97 6.74 -3.61 0.86
C GLY A 97 7.36 -2.30 1.33
N LEU A 98 8.68 -2.24 1.42
CA LEU A 98 9.39 -1.04 1.84
C LEU A 98 9.35 0.08 0.76
N LEU A 99 9.35 -0.29 -0.52
CA LEU A 99 9.55 0.65 -1.62
C LEU A 99 8.27 1.04 -2.36
N HIS A 100 7.12 0.40 -2.10
CA HIS A 100 5.89 0.63 -2.87
C HIS A 100 5.45 2.11 -2.92
N ASP A 101 5.63 2.83 -1.82
CA ASP A 101 5.22 4.22 -1.65
C ASP A 101 6.42 5.21 -1.71
N VAL A 102 7.57 4.81 -2.28
CA VAL A 102 8.79 5.65 -2.36
C VAL A 102 8.58 7.00 -3.05
N ALA A 103 7.55 7.12 -3.90
CA ALA A 103 7.18 8.36 -4.55
C ALA A 103 6.48 9.37 -3.64
N ARG A 104 5.90 8.93 -2.51
CA ARG A 104 5.12 9.80 -1.63
C ARG A 104 5.96 10.92 -1.02
N PHE A 105 7.23 10.63 -0.70
CA PHE A 105 8.17 11.61 -0.20
C PHE A 105 8.43 12.74 -1.22
N PHE A 106 8.61 12.37 -2.48
CA PHE A 106 8.76 13.33 -3.57
C PHE A 106 7.46 14.09 -3.86
N GLN A 107 6.32 13.40 -3.88
CA GLN A 107 5.03 14.06 -4.09
C GLN A 107 4.75 15.14 -3.04
N TYR A 108 5.02 14.85 -1.76
CA TYR A 108 4.79 15.82 -0.70
C TYR A 108 5.70 17.04 -0.82
N THR A 109 6.98 16.84 -1.14
CA THR A 109 7.89 17.98 -1.32
C THR A 109 7.58 18.85 -2.52
N LYS A 110 7.09 18.27 -3.62
CA LYS A 110 6.85 18.99 -4.86
C LYS A 110 5.43 19.56 -4.95
N TYR A 111 4.44 18.80 -4.49
CA TYR A 111 3.03 19.09 -4.70
C TYR A 111 2.27 19.42 -3.40
N HIS A 112 2.88 19.20 -2.22
CA HIS A 112 2.24 19.35 -0.91
C HIS A 112 0.91 18.58 -0.78
N THR A 113 0.82 17.42 -1.44
CA THR A 113 -0.36 16.55 -1.43
C THR A 113 -0.03 15.10 -1.80
N MET A 114 -0.79 14.16 -1.26
CA MET A 114 -0.78 12.72 -1.62
C MET A 114 -1.91 12.39 -2.62
N ASN A 115 -2.70 13.39 -3.04
CA ASN A 115 -3.78 13.14 -3.97
C ASN A 115 -3.24 13.03 -5.40
N ASP A 116 -3.17 11.80 -5.91
CA ASP A 116 -2.69 11.50 -7.25
C ASP A 116 -3.47 12.22 -8.36
N SER A 117 -4.77 12.48 -8.16
CA SER A 117 -5.62 13.11 -9.19
C SER A 117 -5.28 14.58 -9.46
N ILE A 118 -4.63 15.25 -8.51
CA ILE A 118 -4.16 16.63 -8.64
C ILE A 118 -2.63 16.73 -8.65
N SER A 119 -1.93 15.59 -8.60
CA SER A 119 -0.46 15.50 -8.63
C SER A 119 0.00 14.51 -9.71
N GLU A 120 0.80 13.50 -9.37
CA GLU A 120 1.20 12.40 -10.26
C GLU A 120 0.71 11.07 -9.67
N ASP A 121 0.53 10.03 -10.47
CA ASP A 121 0.30 8.69 -9.93
C ASP A 121 1.56 8.18 -9.20
N HIS A 122 1.44 7.85 -7.91
CA HIS A 122 2.60 7.48 -7.09
C HIS A 122 3.19 6.12 -7.45
N GLY A 123 2.40 5.17 -7.95
CA GLY A 123 2.93 3.89 -8.43
C GLY A 123 3.85 4.09 -9.64
N ASP A 124 3.37 4.86 -10.63
CA ASP A 124 4.13 5.16 -11.85
C ASP A 124 5.36 6.02 -11.56
N LEU A 125 5.23 7.03 -10.68
CA LEU A 125 6.35 7.84 -10.21
C LEU A 125 7.36 7.03 -9.40
N GLY A 126 6.88 6.09 -8.58
CA GLY A 126 7.73 5.20 -7.78
C GLY A 126 8.64 4.36 -8.68
N VAL A 127 8.10 3.81 -9.76
CA VAL A 127 8.91 3.10 -10.76
C VAL A 127 9.97 4.00 -11.40
N LYS A 128 9.68 5.28 -11.68
CA LYS A 128 10.70 6.21 -12.21
C LYS A 128 11.86 6.38 -11.23
N ILE A 129 11.56 6.58 -9.95
CA ILE A 129 12.58 6.73 -8.88
C ILE A 129 13.41 5.45 -8.75
N LEU A 130 12.76 4.28 -8.71
CA LEU A 130 13.45 3.01 -8.52
C LEU A 130 14.32 2.62 -9.74
N ARG A 131 13.93 3.01 -10.95
CA ARG A 131 14.74 2.81 -12.16
C ARG A 131 16.06 3.57 -12.11
N ASP A 132 16.12 4.69 -11.39
CA ASP A 132 17.34 5.49 -11.21
C ASP A 132 18.10 5.13 -9.92
N THR A 133 17.62 4.14 -9.15
CA THR A 133 18.23 3.71 -7.89
C THR A 133 19.27 2.61 -8.13
N PRO A 134 20.58 2.84 -7.88
CA PRO A 134 21.64 1.87 -8.20
C PRO A 134 21.47 0.50 -7.54
N LEU A 135 20.98 0.47 -6.29
CA LEU A 135 20.73 -0.80 -5.59
C LEU A 135 19.69 -1.68 -6.29
N ILE A 136 18.70 -1.07 -6.96
CA ILE A 136 17.69 -1.80 -7.73
C ILE A 136 18.23 -2.16 -9.11
N GLN A 137 18.94 -1.26 -9.78
CA GLN A 137 19.56 -1.52 -11.09
C GLN A 137 20.54 -2.71 -11.06
N ASN A 138 21.17 -2.96 -9.91
CA ASN A 138 22.13 -4.06 -9.73
C ASN A 138 21.46 -5.43 -9.46
N LEU A 139 20.14 -5.47 -9.25
CA LEU A 139 19.41 -6.73 -9.07
C LEU A 139 19.26 -7.47 -10.41
N PRO A 140 19.02 -8.80 -10.41
CA PRO A 140 18.63 -9.53 -11.61
C PRO A 140 17.43 -8.90 -12.33
N GLU A 141 17.43 -8.89 -13.67
CA GLU A 141 16.43 -8.21 -14.49
C GLU A 141 14.99 -8.68 -14.21
N ASN A 142 14.80 -9.98 -13.95
CA ASN A 142 13.49 -10.52 -13.60
C ASN A 142 12.97 -9.96 -12.27
N ILE A 143 13.85 -9.82 -11.26
CA ILE A 143 13.50 -9.26 -9.95
C ILE A 143 13.17 -7.77 -10.09
N GLN A 144 13.93 -7.03 -10.90
CA GLN A 144 13.61 -5.64 -11.20
C GLN A 144 12.21 -5.49 -11.82
N LYS A 145 11.88 -6.31 -12.83
CA LYS A 145 10.56 -6.30 -13.49
C LYS A 145 9.43 -6.61 -12.52
N GLU A 146 9.62 -7.59 -11.64
CA GLU A 146 8.65 -7.96 -10.61
C GLU A 146 8.44 -6.84 -9.58
N ILE A 147 9.51 -6.19 -9.12
CA ILE A 147 9.43 -5.01 -8.25
C ILE A 147 8.68 -3.88 -8.96
N PHE A 148 9.08 -3.52 -10.17
CA PHE A 148 8.45 -2.42 -10.90
C PHE A 148 6.97 -2.66 -11.19
N SER A 149 6.60 -3.90 -11.53
CA SER A 149 5.20 -4.25 -11.77
C SER A 149 4.36 -4.13 -10.50
N ALA A 150 4.86 -4.65 -9.37
CA ALA A 150 4.19 -4.54 -8.09
C ALA A 150 4.03 -3.08 -7.65
N VAL A 151 5.11 -2.27 -7.74
CA VAL A 151 5.08 -0.84 -7.40
C VAL A 151 4.15 -0.05 -8.33
N ALA A 152 4.18 -0.30 -9.64
CA ALA A 152 3.28 0.41 -10.56
C ALA A 152 1.80 0.05 -10.36
N ALA A 153 1.50 -1.19 -9.99
CA ALA A 153 0.13 -1.70 -9.97
C ALA A 153 -0.54 -1.67 -8.58
N HIS A 154 0.19 -1.39 -7.50
CA HIS A 154 -0.36 -1.52 -6.13
C HIS A 154 -1.55 -0.58 -5.86
N ASN A 155 -1.52 0.64 -6.39
CA ASN A 155 -2.57 1.64 -6.16
C ASN A 155 -3.71 1.62 -7.20
N LYS A 156 -3.57 0.84 -8.28
CA LYS A 156 -4.53 0.85 -9.39
C LYS A 156 -5.86 0.23 -8.96
N ILE A 157 -6.97 0.70 -9.53
CA ILE A 157 -8.30 0.12 -9.22
C ILE A 157 -8.40 -1.36 -9.62
N LYS A 158 -7.67 -1.77 -10.66
CA LYS A 158 -7.56 -3.15 -11.13
C LYS A 158 -6.11 -3.45 -11.48
N ILE A 159 -5.70 -4.69 -11.26
CA ILE A 159 -4.40 -5.18 -11.72
C ILE A 159 -4.39 -5.23 -13.26
N PRO A 160 -3.32 -4.77 -13.94
CA PRO A 160 -3.19 -4.89 -15.39
C PRO A 160 -3.29 -6.35 -15.87
N PRO A 161 -4.03 -6.65 -16.96
CA PRO A 161 -4.39 -8.02 -17.34
C PRO A 161 -3.25 -8.88 -17.93
N ASN A 162 -2.04 -8.36 -18.07
CA ASN A 162 -0.93 -9.01 -18.80
C ASN A 162 0.36 -9.16 -17.98
N LEU A 163 0.25 -9.20 -16.65
CA LEU A 163 1.40 -9.52 -15.79
C LEU A 163 1.74 -11.00 -15.89
N ASN A 164 3.03 -11.33 -15.89
CA ASN A 164 3.46 -12.72 -15.78
C ASN A 164 3.13 -13.28 -14.37
N PRO A 165 3.15 -14.61 -14.16
CA PRO A 165 2.74 -15.20 -12.89
C PRO A 165 3.47 -14.66 -11.65
N ARG A 166 4.76 -14.33 -11.76
CA ARG A 166 5.54 -13.78 -10.64
C ARG A 166 5.24 -12.30 -10.40
N GLU A 167 5.14 -11.51 -11.48
CA GLU A 167 4.70 -10.11 -11.38
C GLU A 167 3.31 -10.01 -10.74
N LEU A 168 2.37 -10.86 -11.16
CA LEU A 168 1.03 -10.94 -10.57
C LEU A 168 1.09 -11.32 -9.09
N LEU A 169 1.86 -12.35 -8.73
CA LEU A 169 1.99 -12.82 -7.35
C LEU A 169 2.42 -11.71 -6.40
N PHE A 170 3.53 -11.01 -6.70
CA PHE A 170 3.99 -9.93 -5.83
C PHE A 170 3.09 -8.70 -5.86
N THR A 171 2.45 -8.40 -7.01
CA THR A 171 1.46 -7.32 -7.11
C THR A 171 0.26 -7.60 -6.20
N GLN A 172 -0.22 -8.84 -6.17
CA GLN A 172 -1.30 -9.24 -5.27
C GLN A 172 -0.87 -9.15 -3.80
N MET A 173 0.36 -9.55 -3.47
CA MET A 173 0.85 -9.49 -2.08
C MET A 173 0.93 -8.05 -1.58
N ILE A 174 1.50 -7.13 -2.37
CA ILE A 174 1.64 -5.75 -1.95
C ILE A 174 0.28 -5.05 -1.80
N ARG A 175 -0.68 -5.36 -2.67
CA ARG A 175 -2.04 -4.84 -2.58
C ARG A 175 -2.76 -5.30 -1.33
N ASP A 176 -2.50 -6.52 -0.87
CA ASP A 176 -3.06 -7.04 0.37
C ASP A 176 -2.37 -6.39 1.58
N ALA A 177 -1.03 -6.35 1.58
CA ALA A 177 -0.21 -5.81 2.65
C ALA A 177 -0.48 -4.31 2.91
N ASP A 178 -0.56 -3.51 1.85
CA ASP A 178 -0.85 -2.07 1.92
C ASP A 178 -2.22 -1.82 2.58
N LYS A 179 -3.28 -2.47 2.09
CA LYS A 179 -4.64 -2.37 2.67
C LYS A 179 -4.68 -2.77 4.14
N LEU A 180 -3.95 -3.82 4.54
CA LEU A 180 -3.87 -4.24 5.95
C LEU A 180 -3.30 -3.12 6.83
N ASP A 181 -2.26 -2.41 6.39
CA ASP A 181 -1.73 -1.28 7.14
C ASP A 181 -2.66 -0.05 7.10
N VAL A 182 -3.30 0.22 5.97
CA VAL A 182 -4.29 1.31 5.89
C VAL A 182 -5.44 1.06 6.87
N PHE A 183 -5.91 -0.18 7.00
CA PHE A 183 -6.89 -0.54 8.04
C PHE A 183 -6.33 -0.34 9.45
N HIS A 184 -5.08 -0.76 9.70
CA HIS A 184 -4.42 -0.57 11.00
C HIS A 184 -4.39 0.90 11.41
N LEU A 185 -4.09 1.80 10.47
CA LEU A 185 -4.05 3.25 10.69
C LEU A 185 -5.44 3.87 10.86
N ALA A 186 -6.42 3.43 10.05
CA ALA A 186 -7.76 4.02 10.06
C ALA A 186 -8.60 3.61 11.28
N CYS A 187 -8.49 2.36 11.74
CA CYS A 187 -9.35 1.80 12.80
C CYS A 187 -9.30 2.56 14.14
N PRO A 188 -8.12 2.97 14.67
CA PRO A 188 -8.06 3.80 15.87
C PRO A 188 -8.82 5.11 15.72
N ILE A 189 -8.73 5.75 14.56
CA ILE A 189 -9.43 7.01 14.30
C ILE A 189 -10.95 6.78 14.27
N TYR A 190 -11.41 5.69 13.64
CA TYR A 190 -12.84 5.36 13.63
C TYR A 190 -13.41 5.09 15.02
N ARG A 191 -12.63 4.48 15.90
CA ARG A 191 -13.05 4.17 17.26
C ARG A 191 -13.02 5.39 18.17
N ASP A 192 -11.96 6.16 18.10
CA ASP A 192 -11.67 7.20 19.09
C ASP A 192 -12.17 8.59 18.62
N PHE A 193 -12.29 8.81 17.30
CA PHE A 193 -12.69 10.07 16.67
C PHE A 193 -13.56 9.88 15.40
N PRO A 194 -14.75 9.22 15.49
CA PRO A 194 -15.54 8.77 14.34
C PRO A 194 -15.95 9.88 13.35
N ASP A 195 -16.05 11.13 13.82
CA ASP A 195 -16.42 12.30 13.03
C ASP A 195 -15.22 13.12 12.50
N GLN A 196 -13.98 12.82 12.93
CA GLN A 196 -12.78 13.59 12.56
C GLN A 196 -11.90 12.91 11.51
N LEU A 197 -12.24 11.72 11.04
CA LEU A 197 -11.41 11.01 10.06
C LEU A 197 -11.26 11.81 8.76
N GLY A 198 -12.34 12.42 8.25
CA GLY A 198 -12.28 13.20 7.01
C GLY A 198 -11.31 14.38 7.09
N GLU A 199 -11.20 15.01 8.27
CA GLU A 199 -10.23 16.08 8.54
C GLU A 199 -8.81 15.52 8.69
N LYS A 200 -8.63 14.46 9.50
CA LYS A 200 -7.33 13.81 9.71
C LYS A 200 -6.73 13.22 8.43
N LEU A 201 -7.57 12.71 7.53
CA LEU A 201 -7.17 12.21 6.21
C LEU A 201 -7.19 13.30 5.13
N LYS A 202 -7.51 14.55 5.46
CA LYS A 202 -7.62 15.67 4.52
C LYS A 202 -8.47 15.34 3.28
N LEU A 203 -9.52 14.53 3.45
CA LEU A 203 -10.39 14.08 2.36
C LEU A 203 -11.41 15.15 1.92
N HIS A 204 -11.63 16.17 2.75
CA HIS A 204 -12.61 17.25 2.51
C HIS A 204 -14.03 16.74 2.17
N LEU A 205 -14.40 15.57 2.70
CA LEU A 205 -15.72 14.96 2.53
C LEU A 205 -16.68 15.42 3.63
N PRO A 206 -17.98 15.62 3.32
CA PRO A 206 -19.02 15.76 4.33
C PRO A 206 -18.98 14.59 5.32
N SER A 207 -19.01 14.89 6.63
CA SER A 207 -18.93 13.89 7.69
C SER A 207 -20.13 12.93 7.71
N ARG A 208 -21.27 13.34 7.14
CA ARG A 208 -22.52 12.57 7.11
C ARG A 208 -23.18 12.64 5.74
N GLY A 209 -23.95 11.60 5.45
CA GLY A 209 -24.78 11.49 4.25
C GLY A 209 -25.21 10.04 4.04
N ASP A 210 -26.32 9.85 3.35
CA ASP A 210 -26.74 8.52 2.92
C ASP A 210 -25.78 7.99 1.85
N PRO A 211 -25.57 6.66 1.78
CA PRO A 211 -24.68 6.09 0.80
C PRO A 211 -25.23 6.25 -0.62
N ASN A 212 -24.34 6.58 -1.56
CA ASN A 212 -24.63 6.62 -2.99
C ASN A 212 -25.07 5.23 -3.47
N THR A 213 -26.18 5.15 -4.19
CA THR A 213 -26.71 3.88 -4.73
C THR A 213 -25.70 3.13 -5.59
N ALA A 214 -24.83 3.83 -6.33
CA ALA A 214 -23.76 3.21 -7.11
C ALA A 214 -22.74 2.46 -6.21
N ILE A 215 -22.41 3.03 -5.05
CA ILE A 215 -21.51 2.42 -4.06
C ILE A 215 -22.15 1.16 -3.46
N ILE A 216 -23.42 1.24 -3.08
CA ILE A 216 -24.18 0.10 -2.55
C ILE A 216 -24.26 -1.04 -3.58
N ASN A 217 -24.60 -0.71 -4.84
CA ASN A 217 -24.66 -1.70 -5.91
C ASN A 217 -23.29 -2.33 -6.18
N ALA A 218 -22.23 -1.53 -6.22
CA ALA A 218 -20.88 -2.04 -6.46
C ALA A 218 -20.42 -2.97 -5.32
N PHE A 219 -20.75 -2.61 -4.07
CA PHE A 219 -20.50 -3.44 -2.89
C PHE A 219 -21.18 -4.81 -3.02
N PHE A 220 -22.50 -4.87 -3.22
CA PHE A 220 -23.22 -6.15 -3.29
C PHE A 220 -22.87 -7.01 -4.51
N ASN A 221 -22.31 -6.40 -5.56
CA ASN A 221 -21.80 -7.14 -6.72
C ASN A 221 -20.33 -7.55 -6.57
N HIS A 222 -19.68 -7.26 -5.43
CA HIS A 222 -18.26 -7.49 -5.15
C HIS A 222 -17.35 -6.90 -6.26
N THR A 223 -17.73 -5.74 -6.79
CA THR A 223 -16.99 -5.05 -7.86
C THR A 223 -16.18 -3.85 -7.33
N PRO A 224 -15.07 -3.48 -7.98
CA PRO A 224 -14.26 -2.35 -7.54
C PRO A 224 -15.04 -1.03 -7.48
N ILE A 225 -14.86 -0.30 -6.39
CA ILE A 225 -15.52 0.98 -6.14
C ILE A 225 -14.56 2.11 -6.49
N SER A 226 -14.97 3.00 -7.39
CA SER A 226 -14.16 4.17 -7.78
C SER A 226 -14.21 5.25 -6.70
N PHE A 227 -13.06 5.86 -6.41
CA PHE A 227 -12.99 7.01 -5.51
C PHE A 227 -13.80 8.22 -6.04
N SER A 228 -14.01 8.32 -7.35
CA SER A 228 -14.83 9.37 -7.97
C SER A 228 -16.32 9.30 -7.59
N GLU A 229 -16.79 8.16 -7.10
CA GLU A 229 -18.19 7.94 -6.68
C GLU A 229 -18.45 8.35 -5.23
N ILE A 230 -17.39 8.69 -4.47
CA ILE A 230 -17.45 9.01 -3.04
C ILE A 230 -17.95 10.44 -2.85
N ARG A 231 -19.06 10.60 -2.11
CA ARG A 231 -19.69 11.91 -1.86
C ARG A 231 -19.65 12.32 -0.39
N ASN A 232 -19.47 11.37 0.52
CA ASN A 232 -19.44 11.60 1.96
C ASN A 232 -18.64 10.50 2.68
N MET A 233 -18.46 10.65 3.99
CA MET A 233 -17.72 9.68 4.80
C MET A 233 -18.41 8.30 4.91
N THR A 234 -19.72 8.20 4.73
CA THR A 234 -20.43 6.91 4.68
C THR A 234 -20.00 6.12 3.45
N ASP A 235 -19.98 6.77 2.28
CA ASP A 235 -19.47 6.16 1.04
C ASP A 235 -18.03 5.68 1.20
N PHE A 236 -17.17 6.52 1.80
CA PHE A 236 -15.76 6.18 2.01
C PHE A 236 -15.58 4.97 2.93
N LYS A 237 -16.33 4.90 4.04
CA LYS A 237 -16.33 3.75 4.96
C LYS A 237 -16.78 2.47 4.25
N ILE A 238 -17.81 2.54 3.39
CA ILE A 238 -18.29 1.39 2.61
C ILE A 238 -17.23 0.95 1.59
N LEU A 239 -16.59 1.90 0.90
CA LEU A 239 -15.48 1.62 -0.01
C LEU A 239 -14.34 0.90 0.72
N GLN A 240 -13.95 1.38 1.90
CA GLN A 240 -12.88 0.73 2.68
C GLN A 240 -13.29 -0.68 3.11
N MET A 241 -14.54 -0.90 3.52
CA MET A 241 -15.02 -2.26 3.82
C MET A 241 -14.97 -3.17 2.58
N ALA A 242 -15.35 -2.64 1.40
CA ALA A 242 -15.35 -3.40 0.14
C ALA A 242 -13.96 -3.85 -0.31
N TRP A 243 -12.88 -3.27 0.22
CA TRP A 243 -11.52 -3.70 -0.09
C TRP A 243 -11.23 -5.16 0.28
N VAL A 244 -12.00 -5.77 1.18
CA VAL A 244 -11.88 -7.22 1.47
C VAL A 244 -12.18 -8.08 0.23
N PHE A 245 -13.00 -7.60 -0.70
CA PHE A 245 -13.30 -8.28 -1.96
C PHE A 245 -12.11 -8.30 -2.93
N ASP A 246 -11.13 -7.41 -2.72
CA ASP A 246 -9.89 -7.31 -3.49
C ASP A 246 -8.68 -7.92 -2.74
N PHE A 247 -8.90 -8.64 -1.63
CA PHE A 247 -7.85 -9.47 -1.05
C PHE A 247 -7.62 -10.74 -1.85
N ASN A 248 -6.35 -11.01 -2.12
CA ASN A 248 -5.92 -12.03 -3.06
C ASN A 248 -5.56 -13.35 -2.38
N PHE A 249 -5.15 -13.30 -1.10
CA PHE A 249 -4.76 -14.49 -0.35
C PHE A 249 -5.62 -14.71 0.88
N ARG A 250 -5.89 -15.99 1.17
CA ARG A 250 -6.66 -16.42 2.37
C ARG A 250 -6.05 -15.85 3.65
N ILE A 251 -4.73 -15.83 3.76
CA ILE A 251 -4.03 -15.30 4.94
C ILE A 251 -4.33 -13.81 5.18
N SER A 252 -4.46 -13.00 4.14
CA SER A 252 -4.79 -11.58 4.25
C SER A 252 -6.21 -11.37 4.77
N VAL A 253 -7.16 -12.18 4.27
CA VAL A 253 -8.55 -12.21 4.79
C VAL A 253 -8.57 -12.62 6.26
N GLU A 254 -7.81 -13.65 6.62
CA GLU A 254 -7.69 -14.15 7.99
C GLU A 254 -7.13 -13.08 8.94
N MET A 255 -6.05 -12.39 8.54
CA MET A 255 -5.44 -11.31 9.30
C MET A 255 -6.42 -10.13 9.47
N CYS A 256 -7.11 -9.73 8.41
CA CYS A 256 -8.12 -8.66 8.46
C CYS A 256 -9.26 -9.01 9.43
N HIS A 257 -9.74 -10.26 9.38
CA HIS A 257 -10.79 -10.76 10.24
C HIS A 257 -10.37 -10.82 11.71
N GLN A 258 -9.24 -11.47 12.01
CA GLN A 258 -8.71 -11.63 13.38
C GLN A 258 -8.42 -10.29 14.06
N ARG A 259 -8.00 -9.28 13.28
CA ARG A 259 -7.72 -7.94 13.80
C ARG A 259 -8.96 -7.06 13.93
N GLY A 260 -10.14 -7.54 13.53
CA GLY A 260 -11.42 -6.86 13.74
C GLY A 260 -11.59 -5.55 12.94
N TYR A 261 -10.88 -5.39 11.84
CA TYR A 261 -10.87 -4.13 11.08
C TYR A 261 -12.24 -3.78 10.50
N LEU A 262 -12.87 -4.74 9.82
CA LEU A 262 -14.18 -4.51 9.18
C LEU A 262 -15.29 -4.25 10.21
N ALA A 263 -15.25 -4.95 11.35
CA ALA A 263 -16.17 -4.70 12.46
C ALA A 263 -16.01 -3.28 13.02
N THR A 264 -14.77 -2.80 13.15
CA THR A 264 -14.49 -1.44 13.62
C THR A 264 -15.08 -0.39 12.67
N ILE A 265 -14.86 -0.54 11.37
CA ILE A 265 -15.40 0.38 10.36
C ILE A 265 -16.93 0.32 10.34
N PHE A 266 -17.51 -0.89 10.33
CA PHE A 266 -18.95 -1.11 10.34
C PHE A 266 -19.65 -0.42 11.51
N ASN A 267 -19.08 -0.54 12.71
CA ASN A 267 -19.62 0.08 13.92
C ASN A 267 -19.57 1.61 13.86
N SER A 268 -18.65 2.19 13.08
CA SER A 268 -18.55 3.64 12.86
C SER A 268 -19.52 4.19 11.80
N LEU A 269 -20.20 3.34 11.02
CA LEU A 269 -21.19 3.77 10.02
C LEU A 269 -22.45 4.35 10.70
N PRO A 270 -23.07 5.41 10.14
CA PRO A 270 -24.38 5.86 10.59
C PRO A 270 -25.47 4.81 10.29
N VAL A 271 -26.67 5.00 10.82
CA VAL A 271 -27.82 4.13 10.50
C VAL A 271 -28.37 4.50 9.12
N PHE A 272 -28.52 3.51 8.24
CA PHE A 272 -29.23 3.58 6.96
C PHE A 272 -29.83 2.21 6.64
N SER A 273 -30.77 2.14 5.69
CA SER A 273 -31.61 0.95 5.47
C SER A 273 -30.82 -0.33 5.17
N GLN A 274 -29.81 -0.27 4.31
CA GLN A 274 -29.03 -1.45 3.92
C GLN A 274 -27.84 -1.77 4.85
N LYS A 275 -27.67 -1.07 5.99
CA LYS A 275 -26.48 -1.27 6.84
C LYS A 275 -26.33 -2.72 7.30
N LYS A 276 -27.42 -3.35 7.74
CA LYS A 276 -27.40 -4.75 8.20
C LYS A 276 -27.05 -5.72 7.07
N ASP A 277 -27.63 -5.51 5.89
CA ASP A 277 -27.42 -6.35 4.71
C ASP A 277 -25.95 -6.32 4.25
N LEU A 278 -25.30 -5.14 4.30
CA LEU A 278 -23.86 -5.03 4.01
C LEU A 278 -23.00 -5.88 4.97
N TRP A 279 -23.38 -5.94 6.26
CA TRP A 279 -22.67 -6.74 7.24
C TRP A 279 -22.88 -8.24 7.03
N GLU A 280 -24.11 -8.65 6.71
CA GLU A 280 -24.41 -10.05 6.40
C GLU A 280 -23.65 -10.52 5.14
N ASP A 281 -23.61 -9.71 4.08
CA ASP A 281 -22.87 -10.03 2.86
C ASP A 281 -21.35 -10.16 3.11
N ILE A 282 -20.74 -9.18 3.80
CA ILE A 282 -19.29 -9.20 4.02
C ILE A 282 -18.86 -10.33 4.97
N THR A 283 -19.66 -10.64 5.99
CA THR A 283 -19.38 -11.76 6.90
C THR A 283 -19.49 -13.10 6.17
N SER A 284 -20.53 -13.29 5.34
CA SER A 284 -20.68 -14.48 4.51
C SER A 284 -19.53 -14.66 3.51
N TYR A 285 -19.07 -13.57 2.88
CA TYR A 285 -17.90 -13.58 2.00
C TYR A 285 -16.63 -14.03 2.74
N ILE A 286 -16.36 -13.46 3.92
CA ILE A 286 -15.20 -13.81 4.75
C ILE A 286 -15.26 -15.27 5.16
N GLU A 287 -16.40 -15.73 5.68
CA GLU A 287 -16.60 -17.13 6.07
C GLU A 287 -16.32 -18.07 4.89
N THR A 288 -16.86 -17.77 3.71
CA THR A 288 -16.63 -18.56 2.50
C THR A 288 -15.14 -18.63 2.15
N LYS A 289 -14.43 -17.49 2.18
CA LYS A 289 -12.99 -17.42 1.88
C LYS A 289 -12.11 -18.13 2.91
N LEU A 290 -12.49 -18.12 4.18
CA LEU A 290 -11.75 -18.81 5.23
C LEU A 290 -11.94 -20.33 5.21
N HIS A 291 -13.08 -20.82 4.71
CA HIS A 291 -13.41 -22.24 4.62
C HIS A 291 -13.17 -22.87 3.24
N SER A 292 -12.92 -22.07 2.19
CA SER A 292 -12.50 -22.59 0.89
C SER A 292 -11.12 -23.23 1.01
N ARG A 293 -11.05 -24.53 0.73
CA ARG A 293 -9.81 -25.33 0.69
C ARG A 293 -8.93 -24.96 -0.49
#